data_AF-A0A7S0M7U6-F1
#
_entry.id   AF-A0A7S0M7U6-F1
#
_cell.length_a   1.000
_cell.length_b   1.000
_cell.length_c   1.000
_cell.angle_alpha   90.00
_cell.angle_beta   90.00
_cell.angle_gamma   90.00
#
_symmetry.space_group_name_H-M   'P 1'
#
loop_
_entity.id
_entity.type
_entity.pdbx_description
1 polymer ?
#
loop_
_entity_poly.entity_id
_entity_poly.type
_entity_poly.pdbx_seq_one_letter_code
_entity_poly.pdbx_strand_id
1 'polypeptide(L)'
;FELVKQLQEFYADFYALSPFCFSFALPPTVAIAMPESERIRDGLFALLLAMKKKPAIRFQKSSKDAERIAGLLSQHIEQHQDVMDFTPAKGGDSPPLLLILDRFDDPVTPLLNQWTYQAMIHELLGIR
;
A
#
# COMPACT_ATOMS: atom_id res chain seq x y z
N PHE A 1 -3.19 -36.34 -18.65
CA PHE A 1 -3.25 -36.24 -17.17
C PHE A 1 -3.32 -34.77 -16.82
N GLU A 2 -4.44 -34.33 -16.23
CA GLU A 2 -4.62 -32.97 -15.75
C GLU A 2 -4.44 -32.99 -14.23
N LEU A 3 -3.33 -32.41 -13.76
CA LEU A 3 -2.86 -32.52 -12.37
C LEU A 3 -3.39 -31.40 -11.47
N VAL A 4 -3.85 -30.29 -12.06
CA VAL A 4 -4.35 -29.13 -11.32
C VAL A 4 -5.74 -29.44 -10.78
N LYS A 5 -5.87 -29.44 -9.44
CA LYS A 5 -7.15 -29.71 -8.77
C LYS A 5 -7.91 -28.45 -8.37
N GLN A 6 -7.21 -27.34 -8.17
CA GLN A 6 -7.81 -26.08 -7.72
C GLN A 6 -6.93 -24.88 -8.10
N LEU A 7 -7.59 -23.77 -8.42
CA LEU A 7 -7.00 -22.45 -8.60
C LEU A 7 -7.68 -21.50 -7.60
N GLN A 8 -6.89 -20.78 -6.81
CA GLN A 8 -7.40 -19.80 -5.86
C GLN A 8 -6.46 -18.60 -5.80
N GLU A 9 -7.04 -17.41 -5.71
CA GLU A 9 -6.32 -16.17 -5.52
C GLU A 9 -6.27 -15.80 -4.04
N PHE A 10 -5.07 -15.45 -3.56
CA PHE A 10 -4.84 -14.94 -2.22
C PHE A 10 -4.19 -13.57 -2.31
N TYR A 11 -4.87 -12.54 -1.81
CA TYR A 11 -4.43 -11.15 -1.86
C TYR A 11 -3.45 -10.82 -0.71
N ALA A 12 -2.31 -11.50 -0.68
CA ALA A 12 -1.24 -11.34 0.33
C ALA A 12 0.04 -10.78 -0.30
N ASP A 13 -0.10 -9.76 -1.15
CA ASP A 13 0.99 -9.24 -1.98
C ASP A 13 1.74 -8.07 -1.33
N PHE A 14 2.09 -8.24 -0.05
CA PHE A 14 2.82 -7.28 0.77
C PHE A 14 3.46 -7.97 1.97
N TYR A 15 4.46 -7.35 2.57
CA TYR A 15 5.10 -7.81 3.80
C TYR A 15 4.48 -7.10 5.01
N ALA A 16 3.83 -7.83 5.90
CA ALA A 16 3.38 -7.29 7.18
C ALA A 16 4.55 -7.27 8.18
N LEU A 17 5.06 -6.07 8.48
CA LEU A 17 6.19 -5.88 9.41
C LEU A 17 5.72 -5.81 10.87
N SER A 18 4.56 -5.19 11.08
CA SER A 18 3.87 -5.13 12.37
C SER A 18 2.36 -5.01 12.15
N PRO A 19 1.51 -5.07 13.17
CA PRO A 19 0.05 -4.94 13.02
C PRO A 19 -0.41 -3.65 12.32
N PHE A 20 0.44 -2.62 12.29
CA PHE A 20 0.14 -1.31 11.71
C PHE A 20 1.16 -0.85 10.67
N CYS A 21 2.07 -1.73 10.23
CA CYS A 21 3.14 -1.38 9.28
C CYS A 21 3.31 -2.49 8.25
N PHE A 22 3.39 -2.11 6.98
CA PHE A 22 3.64 -3.01 5.87
C PHE A 22 4.68 -2.44 4.91
N SER A 23 5.21 -3.27 4.02
CA SER A 23 6.13 -2.88 2.95
C SER A 23 5.84 -3.66 1.67
N PHE A 24 6.05 -3.02 0.51
CA PHE A 24 6.03 -3.69 -0.80
C PHE A 24 7.42 -4.18 -1.23
N ALA A 25 8.44 -4.00 -0.38
CA ALA A 25 9.84 -4.36 -0.63
C ALA A 25 10.36 -3.82 -1.98
N LEU A 26 9.94 -2.60 -2.35
CA LEU A 26 10.44 -1.91 -3.52
C LEU A 26 11.85 -1.38 -3.26
N PRO A 27 12.74 -1.39 -4.27
CA PRO A 27 14.03 -0.75 -4.15
C PRO A 27 13.85 0.77 -3.92
N PRO A 28 14.80 1.43 -3.23
CA PRO A 28 14.77 2.88 -3.10
C PRO A 28 14.87 3.53 -4.48
N THR A 29 13.83 4.26 -4.88
CA THR A 29 13.77 4.93 -6.19
C THR A 29 13.43 6.40 -6.02
N VAL A 30 14.07 7.26 -6.81
CA VAL A 30 13.89 8.73 -6.79
C VAL A 30 12.61 9.16 -7.51
N ALA A 31 12.16 8.39 -8.50
CA ALA A 31 10.95 8.67 -9.27
C ALA A 31 10.20 7.37 -9.54
N ILE A 32 8.88 7.39 -9.50
CA ILE A 32 8.06 6.20 -9.71
C ILE A 32 7.77 6.05 -11.21
N ALA A 33 8.50 5.16 -11.86
CA ALA A 33 8.29 4.83 -13.26
C ALA A 33 7.33 3.63 -13.43
N MET A 34 7.14 3.23 -14.69
CA MET A 34 6.67 1.88 -14.99
C MET A 34 7.91 0.96 -14.96
N PRO A 35 7.84 -0.22 -14.32
CA PRO A 35 6.64 -0.92 -13.82
C PRO A 35 6.29 -0.68 -12.34
N GLU A 36 7.03 0.15 -11.60
CA GLU A 36 6.90 0.31 -10.14
C GLU A 36 5.52 0.82 -9.72
N SER A 37 4.98 1.79 -10.46
CA SER A 37 3.60 2.29 -10.31
C SER A 37 2.55 1.17 -10.29
N GLU A 38 2.65 0.19 -11.20
CA GLU A 38 1.69 -0.92 -11.29
C GLU A 38 1.87 -1.88 -10.12
N ARG A 39 3.12 -2.16 -9.76
CA ARG A 39 3.45 -2.97 -8.58
C ARG A 39 2.88 -2.37 -7.28
N ILE A 40 2.95 -1.03 -7.14
CA ILE A 40 2.37 -0.31 -5.99
C ILE A 40 0.84 -0.39 -6.02
N ARG A 41 0.22 -0.15 -7.18
CA ARG A 41 -1.23 -0.28 -7.36
C ARG A 41 -1.72 -1.66 -6.92
N ASP A 42 -1.09 -2.72 -7.41
CA ASP A 42 -1.48 -4.11 -7.13
C ASP A 42 -1.29 -4.47 -5.66
N GLY A 43 -0.16 -4.06 -5.07
CA GLY A 43 0.08 -4.25 -3.64
C GLY A 43 -0.92 -3.51 -2.76
N LEU A 44 -1.26 -2.26 -3.10
CA LEU A 44 -2.29 -1.49 -2.39
C LEU A 44 -3.67 -2.14 -2.53
N PHE A 45 -4.02 -2.60 -3.73
CA PHE A 45 -5.27 -3.29 -3.97
C PHE A 45 -5.36 -4.60 -3.16
N ALA A 46 -4.30 -5.39 -3.14
CA ALA A 46 -4.22 -6.61 -2.33
C ALA A 46 -4.36 -6.31 -0.82
N LEU A 47 -3.71 -5.25 -0.34
CA LEU A 47 -3.84 -4.80 1.05
C LEU A 47 -5.30 -4.45 1.41
N LEU A 48 -5.97 -3.69 0.55
CA LEU A 48 -7.37 -3.30 0.75
C LEU A 48 -8.31 -4.51 0.79
N LEU A 49 -8.07 -5.50 -0.07
CA LEU A 49 -8.81 -6.77 -0.08
C LEU A 49 -8.54 -7.59 1.19
N ALA A 50 -7.27 -7.72 1.61
CA ALA A 50 -6.90 -8.41 2.84
C ALA A 50 -7.56 -7.78 4.08
N MET A 51 -7.65 -6.46 4.12
CA MET A 51 -8.30 -5.71 5.21
C MET A 51 -9.83 -5.65 5.08
N LYS A 52 -10.39 -6.03 3.94
CA LYS A 52 -11.82 -5.87 3.59
C LYS A 52 -12.29 -4.42 3.75
N LYS A 53 -11.53 -3.47 3.19
CA LYS A 53 -11.80 -2.03 3.29
C LYS A 53 -11.89 -1.38 1.91
N LYS A 54 -12.95 -0.59 1.71
CA LYS A 54 -13.11 0.29 0.53
C LYS A 54 -12.86 1.74 0.94
N PRO A 55 -11.70 2.33 0.58
CA PRO A 55 -11.31 3.62 1.11
C PRO A 55 -11.77 4.79 0.23
N ALA A 56 -11.90 5.97 0.85
CA ALA A 56 -11.75 7.24 0.14
C ALA A 56 -10.25 7.49 -0.10
N ILE A 57 -9.85 7.75 -1.34
CA ILE A 57 -8.44 7.97 -1.71
C ILE A 57 -8.14 9.48 -1.71
N ARG A 58 -7.08 9.87 -1.01
CA ARG A 58 -6.51 11.23 -1.06
C ARG A 58 -5.02 11.13 -1.31
N PHE A 59 -4.47 12.17 -1.94
CA PHE A 59 -3.05 12.25 -2.26
C PHE A 59 -2.51 13.65 -2.02
N GLN A 60 -1.21 13.73 -1.85
CA GLN A 60 -0.49 14.99 -1.75
C GLN A 60 -0.45 15.70 -3.11
N LYS A 61 -1.10 16.87 -3.21
CA LYS A 61 -1.26 17.62 -4.46
C LYS A 61 0.06 18.06 -5.12
N SER A 62 1.13 18.26 -4.35
CA SER A 62 2.43 18.66 -4.88
C SER A 62 3.19 17.52 -5.58
N SER A 63 2.78 16.26 -5.39
CA SER A 63 3.44 15.10 -5.99
C SER A 63 2.64 14.53 -7.15
N LYS A 64 3.23 14.57 -8.34
CA LYS A 64 2.67 13.96 -9.55
C LYS A 64 2.64 12.44 -9.46
N ASP A 65 3.61 11.84 -8.77
CA ASP A 65 3.67 10.39 -8.59
C ASP A 65 2.56 9.91 -7.65
N ALA A 66 2.31 10.65 -6.56
CA ALA A 66 1.18 10.37 -5.67
C ALA A 66 -0.17 10.49 -6.38
N GLU A 67 -0.37 11.54 -7.18
CA GLU A 67 -1.57 11.73 -8.03
C GLU A 67 -1.75 10.57 -9.02
N ARG A 68 -0.67 10.16 -9.69
CA ARG A 68 -0.67 9.03 -10.64
C ARG A 68 -1.09 7.73 -9.95
N ILE A 69 -0.48 7.39 -8.82
CA ILE A 69 -0.82 6.16 -8.08
C ILE A 69 -2.27 6.19 -7.61
N ALA A 70 -2.74 7.33 -7.10
CA ALA A 70 -4.13 7.50 -6.69
C ALA A 70 -5.10 7.28 -7.86
N GLY A 71 -4.79 7.81 -9.03
CA GLY A 71 -5.58 7.63 -10.25
C GLY A 71 -5.60 6.17 -10.72
N LEU A 72 -4.43 5.52 -10.78
CA LEU A 72 -4.32 4.10 -11.15
C LEU A 72 -5.10 3.19 -10.20
N LEU A 73 -5.00 3.43 -8.89
CA LEU A 73 -5.71 2.64 -7.90
C LEU A 73 -7.23 2.88 -7.96
N SER A 74 -7.66 4.14 -8.12
CA SER A 74 -9.08 4.47 -8.24
C SER A 74 -9.71 3.78 -9.46
N GLN A 75 -9.06 3.87 -10.62
CA GLN A 75 -9.49 3.18 -11.83
C GLN A 75 -9.54 1.65 -11.63
N HIS A 76 -8.55 1.09 -10.94
CA HIS A 76 -8.49 -0.36 -10.72
C HIS A 76 -9.59 -0.85 -9.77
N ILE A 77 -9.91 -0.08 -8.73
CA ILE A 77 -11.05 -0.35 -7.84
C ILE A 77 -12.38 -0.24 -8.59
N GLU A 78 -12.52 0.73 -9.49
CA GLU A 78 -13.73 0.87 -10.31
C GLU A 78 -13.93 -0.30 -11.28
N GLN A 79 -12.85 -0.89 -11.78
CA GLN A 79 -12.90 -2.08 -12.64
C GLN A 79 -13.27 -3.36 -11.87
N HIS A 80 -12.91 -3.44 -10.59
CA HIS A 80 -13.03 -4.64 -9.75
C HIS A 80 -13.94 -4.38 -8.53
N GLN A 81 -15.11 -3.77 -8.76
CA GLN A 81 -16.02 -3.42 -7.66
C GLN A 81 -16.66 -4.65 -7.00
N ASP A 82 -16.79 -5.74 -7.74
CA ASP A 82 -17.38 -7.01 -7.31
C ASP A 82 -16.58 -7.67 -6.18
N VAL A 83 -15.25 -7.69 -6.28
CA VAL A 83 -14.38 -8.24 -5.23
C VAL A 83 -14.27 -7.31 -4.00
N MET A 84 -14.67 -6.05 -4.13
CA MET A 84 -14.69 -5.04 -3.06
C MET A 84 -16.07 -4.83 -2.44
N ASP A 85 -17.07 -5.67 -2.73
CA ASP A 85 -18.36 -5.65 -2.04
C ASP A 85 -18.25 -6.30 -0.66
N PHE A 86 -17.62 -5.57 0.26
CA PHE A 86 -17.62 -5.93 1.66
C PHE A 86 -18.95 -5.48 2.23
N THR A 87 -19.81 -6.45 2.57
CA THR A 87 -21.09 -6.15 3.25
C THR A 87 -20.81 -5.18 4.39
N PRO A 88 -21.43 -3.99 4.43
CA PRO A 88 -21.11 -2.99 5.42
C PRO A 88 -21.29 -3.62 6.80
N ALA A 89 -20.22 -3.64 7.58
CA ALA A 89 -20.32 -3.96 9.00
C ALA A 89 -21.39 -3.02 9.56
N LYS A 90 -22.44 -3.60 10.14
CA LYS A 90 -23.63 -2.89 10.65
C LYS A 90 -23.21 -1.68 11.49
N GLY A 91 -23.20 -0.49 10.91
CA GLY A 91 -22.77 0.74 11.56
C GLY A 91 -22.33 1.74 10.49
N GLY A 92 -22.99 2.89 10.40
CA GLY A 92 -22.76 3.94 9.40
C GLY A 92 -21.44 4.69 9.56
N ASP A 93 -20.33 3.97 9.70
CA ASP A 93 -19.00 4.55 9.82
C ASP A 93 -18.57 5.19 8.50
N SER A 94 -17.92 6.34 8.61
CA SER A 94 -17.28 7.01 7.47
C SER A 94 -16.33 6.05 6.75
N PRO A 95 -16.23 6.11 5.41
CA PRO A 95 -15.32 5.25 4.68
C PRO A 95 -13.88 5.45 5.17
N PRO A 96 -13.07 4.39 5.27
CA PRO A 96 -11.67 4.50 5.66
C PRO A 96 -10.92 5.41 4.69
N LEU A 97 -9.88 6.10 5.16
CA LEU A 97 -9.08 6.99 4.33
C LEU A 97 -7.77 6.32 3.92
N LEU A 98 -7.48 6.28 2.62
CA LEU A 98 -6.15 5.98 2.10
C LEU A 98 -5.49 7.30 1.69
N LEU A 99 -4.42 7.68 2.39
CA LEU A 99 -3.63 8.88 2.11
C LEU A 99 -2.29 8.51 1.48
N ILE A 100 -2.05 8.96 0.25
CA ILE A 100 -0.80 8.73 -0.48
C ILE A 100 0.08 9.98 -0.36
N LEU A 101 1.27 9.81 0.20
CA LEU A 101 2.23 10.86 0.48
C LEU A 101 3.55 10.60 -0.24
N ASP A 102 4.24 11.68 -0.57
CA ASP A 102 5.58 11.66 -1.15
C ASP A 102 6.62 12.00 -0.07
N ARG A 103 7.72 11.26 -0.06
CA ARG A 103 8.81 11.45 0.90
C ARG A 103 9.50 12.80 0.74
N PHE A 104 9.46 13.41 -0.46
CA PHE A 104 10.09 14.71 -0.72
C PHE A 104 9.55 15.85 0.16
N ASP A 105 8.35 15.72 0.73
CA ASP A 105 7.78 16.72 1.65
C ASP A 105 8.45 16.73 3.03
N ASP A 106 9.03 15.60 3.44
CA ASP A 106 9.73 15.43 4.72
C ASP A 106 11.06 14.69 4.51
N PRO A 107 12.08 15.39 3.98
CA PRO A 107 13.41 14.83 3.77
C PRO A 107 14.22 14.74 5.07
N VAL A 108 13.78 15.39 6.15
CA VAL A 108 14.55 15.48 7.41
C VAL A 108 14.37 14.22 8.25
N THR A 109 13.14 13.76 8.47
CA THR A 109 12.84 12.61 9.32
C THR A 109 13.67 11.35 9.04
N PRO A 110 13.88 10.91 7.77
CA PRO A 110 14.69 9.71 7.51
C PRO A 110 16.19 9.89 7.77
N LEU A 111 16.68 11.13 7.93
CA LEU A 111 18.10 11.44 8.17
C LEU A 111 18.44 11.66 9.65
N LEU A 112 17.42 11.74 10.51
CA LEU A 112 17.63 11.92 11.95
C LEU A 112 18.04 10.59 12.60
N ASN A 113 19.05 10.63 13.47
CA ASN A 113 19.41 9.50 14.32
C ASN A 113 18.21 9.12 15.20
N GLN A 114 17.81 7.86 15.14
CA GLN A 114 16.65 7.36 15.85
C GLN A 114 17.05 6.74 17.19
N TRP A 115 16.34 7.12 18.27
CA TRP A 115 16.62 6.65 19.63
C TRP A 115 15.60 5.64 20.17
N THR A 116 14.55 5.34 19.39
CA THR A 116 13.60 4.27 19.75
C THR A 116 14.18 2.92 19.36
N TYR A 117 13.99 1.88 20.19
CA TYR A 117 14.65 0.58 20.04
C TYR A 117 14.59 0.02 18.61
N GLN A 118 13.40 -0.08 18.03
CA GLN A 118 13.22 -0.66 16.70
C GLN A 118 13.88 0.19 15.61
N ALA A 119 13.74 1.52 15.67
CA ALA A 119 14.31 2.41 14.65
C ALA A 119 15.84 2.50 14.78
N MET A 120 16.36 2.56 16.00
CA MET A 120 17.79 2.52 16.30
C MET A 120 18.44 1.23 15.80
N ILE A 121 17.82 0.07 16.05
CA ILE A 121 18.33 -1.22 15.55
C ILE A 121 18.28 -1.26 14.02
N HIS A 122 17.20 -0.77 13.42
CA HIS A 122 17.11 -0.70 11.95
C HIS A 122 18.24 0.16 11.37
N GLU A 123 18.56 1.29 11.99
CA GLU A 123 19.61 2.21 11.56
C GLU A 123 21.02 1.63 11.74
N LEU A 124 21.32 1.07 12.92
CA LEU A 124 22.67 0.63 13.27
C LEU A 124 23.01 -0.77 12.77
N LEU A 125 22.03 -1.69 12.75
CA LEU A 125 22.26 -3.12 12.48
C LEU A 125 21.57 -3.60 11.20
N GLY A 126 20.54 -2.88 10.73
CA GLY A 126 19.76 -3.26 9.55
C GLY A 126 18.81 -4.42 9.83
N ILE A 127 17.52 -4.12 9.90
CA ILE A 127 16.48 -5.16 9.88
C ILE A 127 16.11 -5.40 8.41
N ARG A 128 16.24 -6.64 7.94
CA ARG A 128 15.94 -7.06 6.57
C ARG A 128 14.76 -8.00 6.55
#